data_AF-A0A8H6TFF4-F1
#
_entry.id   AF-A0A8H6TFF4-F1
#
_cell.length_a   1.000
_cell.length_b   1.000
_cell.length_c   1.000
_cell.angle_alpha   90.00
_cell.angle_beta   90.00
_cell.angle_gamma   90.00
#
_symmetry.space_group_name_H-M   'P 1'
#
loop_
_entity.id
_entity.type
_entity.pdbx_description
1 polymer ?
#
loop_
_entity_poly.entity_id
_entity_poly.type
_entity_poly.pdbx_seq_one_letter_code
_entity_poly.pdbx_strand_id
1 'polypeptide(L)'
;MSMQTDVSRPSALPTANLIPRANTAVPGQTGIPEQNSKEFLTAIEEEWNRKIDVELEALLDGMVDLVGLASIGDKDKFRIAQEAFQAQSRAESMVRAANSLLSITHSMKLLLLLSDEAQITARRDDEAKIVRAEKEAARAQVAALLDELIRRPGEGGAPAAAPDDAMKT
;
A
#
# COMPACT_ATOMS: atom_id res chain seq x y z
N MET A 1 -34.14 11.99 -20.23
CA MET A 1 -33.39 12.28 -18.99
C MET A 1 -32.24 11.29 -18.92
N SER A 2 -31.04 11.65 -19.40
CA SER A 2 -29.83 10.84 -19.22
C SER A 2 -29.05 11.41 -18.03
N MET A 3 -28.82 10.57 -17.02
CA MET A 3 -28.00 10.93 -15.87
C MET A 3 -26.52 11.00 -16.28
N GLN A 4 -25.94 12.15 -16.00
CA GLN A 4 -24.55 12.49 -16.23
C GLN A 4 -23.74 12.04 -15.01
N THR A 5 -22.88 11.04 -15.17
CA THR A 5 -21.87 10.70 -14.16
C THR A 5 -20.59 11.45 -14.47
N ASP A 6 -20.42 12.60 -13.82
CA ASP A 6 -19.17 13.36 -13.72
C ASP A 6 -18.29 12.71 -12.65
N VAL A 7 -17.40 11.78 -13.05
CA VAL A 7 -16.27 11.38 -12.21
C VAL A 7 -15.10 11.01 -13.11
N SER A 8 -14.16 11.95 -13.25
CA SER A 8 -12.71 11.72 -13.19
C SER A 8 -12.00 12.88 -13.86
N ARG A 9 -11.85 13.99 -13.12
CA ARG A 9 -10.69 14.84 -13.32
C ARG A 9 -9.54 14.15 -12.57
N PRO A 10 -8.58 13.49 -13.23
CA PRO A 10 -7.37 13.06 -12.56
C PRO A 10 -6.69 14.32 -12.02
N SER A 11 -6.59 14.43 -10.70
CA SER A 11 -5.79 15.45 -10.05
C SER A 11 -4.37 15.36 -10.60
N ALA A 12 -3.96 16.41 -11.32
CA ALA A 12 -2.59 16.61 -11.70
C ALA A 12 -1.78 16.84 -10.41
N LEU A 13 -1.16 15.79 -9.90
CA LEU A 13 -0.01 15.92 -9.01
C LEU A 13 1.25 15.76 -9.88
N PRO A 14 1.98 16.87 -10.12
CA PRO A 14 3.29 16.83 -10.73
C PRO A 14 4.26 15.96 -9.91
N THR A 15 4.80 14.93 -10.55
CA THR A 15 6.11 14.30 -10.23
C THR A 15 6.32 13.88 -8.77
N ALA A 16 5.63 12.84 -8.33
CA ALA A 16 6.21 11.91 -7.36
C ALA A 16 7.01 10.87 -8.16
N ASN A 17 8.33 11.11 -8.36
CA ASN A 17 9.26 10.06 -8.76
C ASN A 17 9.44 9.09 -7.58
N LEU A 18 8.39 8.32 -7.26
CA LEU A 18 8.53 7.13 -6.44
C LEU A 18 9.30 6.13 -7.30
N ILE A 19 10.59 6.02 -7.05
CA ILE A 19 11.50 5.06 -7.69
C ILE A 19 10.82 3.69 -7.68
N PRO A 20 10.39 3.14 -8.84
CA PRO A 20 9.77 1.83 -8.89
C PRO A 20 10.90 0.80 -8.87
N ARG A 21 11.43 0.46 -7.70
CA ARG A 21 12.39 -0.65 -7.55
C ARG A 21 11.70 -1.96 -7.21
N ALA A 22 10.55 -2.21 -7.84
CA ALA A 22 9.82 -3.49 -7.78
C ALA A 22 10.07 -4.39 -9.02
N ASN A 23 10.84 -3.92 -10.02
CA ASN A 23 10.97 -4.63 -11.32
C ASN A 23 12.33 -5.32 -11.57
N THR A 24 13.06 -5.72 -10.52
CA THR A 24 14.11 -6.76 -10.67
C THR A 24 13.62 -8.13 -10.19
N ALA A 25 12.32 -8.41 -10.36
CA ALA A 25 11.79 -9.76 -10.24
C ALA A 25 12.20 -10.57 -11.48
N VAL A 26 13.26 -11.36 -11.34
CA VAL A 26 13.57 -12.47 -12.24
C VAL A 26 12.38 -13.44 -12.19
N PRO A 27 11.80 -13.86 -13.34
CA PRO A 27 10.66 -14.77 -13.34
C PRO A 27 11.12 -16.16 -12.89
N GLY A 28 10.80 -16.56 -11.65
CA GLY A 28 11.12 -17.89 -11.14
C GLY A 28 11.14 -18.10 -9.61
N GLN A 29 10.87 -17.10 -8.77
CA GLN A 29 10.90 -17.28 -7.31
C GLN A 29 9.53 -17.08 -6.66
N THR A 30 8.76 -18.16 -6.63
CA THR A 30 7.65 -18.36 -5.68
C THR A 30 8.24 -18.64 -4.30
N GLY A 31 8.35 -17.62 -3.46
CA GLY A 31 8.80 -17.74 -2.09
C GLY A 31 9.59 -16.53 -1.65
N ILE A 32 8.90 -15.47 -1.21
CA ILE A 32 9.53 -14.36 -0.50
C ILE A 32 9.94 -14.94 0.86
N PRO A 33 11.24 -15.08 1.19
CA PRO A 33 11.63 -15.53 2.52
C PRO A 33 11.33 -14.37 3.48
N GLU A 34 10.45 -14.63 4.43
CA GLU A 34 10.02 -13.71 5.50
C GLU A 34 11.20 -13.08 6.28
N GLN A 35 12.39 -13.72 6.24
CA GLN A 35 13.64 -13.20 6.80
C GLN A 35 14.15 -11.91 6.13
N ASN A 36 13.96 -11.73 4.83
CA ASN A 36 14.42 -10.53 4.10
C ASN A 36 13.51 -9.32 4.39
N SER A 37 12.23 -9.57 4.66
CA SER A 37 11.27 -8.50 5.00
C SER A 37 11.60 -7.83 6.34
N LYS A 38 12.06 -8.60 7.33
CA LYS A 38 12.47 -8.05 8.63
C LYS A 38 13.72 -7.19 8.52
N GLU A 39 14.76 -7.68 7.85
CA GLU A 39 15.99 -6.91 7.62
C GLU A 39 15.72 -5.62 6.82
N PHE A 40 14.84 -5.68 5.83
CA PHE A 40 14.41 -4.51 5.06
C PHE A 40 13.68 -3.46 5.92
N LEU A 41 12.76 -3.89 6.79
CA LEU A 41 12.06 -2.99 7.71
C LEU A 41 13.00 -2.36 8.74
N THR A 42 13.95 -3.13 9.27
CA THR A 42 15.00 -2.62 10.17
C THR A 42 15.86 -1.56 9.48
N ALA A 43 16.25 -1.80 8.22
CA ALA A 43 17.05 -0.83 7.46
C ALA A 43 16.30 0.49 7.20
N ILE A 44 14.99 0.41 6.91
CA ILE A 44 14.14 1.58 6.76
C ILE A 44 14.02 2.34 8.08
N GLU A 45 13.77 1.64 9.17
CA GLU A 45 13.68 2.23 10.51
C GLU A 45 14.98 2.97 10.87
N GLU A 46 16.14 2.34 10.64
CA GLU A 46 17.44 2.95 10.90
C GLU A 46 17.69 4.18 10.01
N GLU A 47 17.29 4.15 8.74
CA GLU A 47 17.41 5.30 7.84
C GLU A 47 16.56 6.49 8.32
N TRP A 48 15.33 6.24 8.77
CA TRP A 48 14.45 7.29 9.30
C TRP A 48 15.00 7.85 10.62
N ASN A 49 15.46 6.99 11.53
CA ASN A 49 16.10 7.43 12.76
C ASN A 49 17.31 8.31 12.47
N ARG A 50 18.19 7.88 11.56
CA ARG A 50 19.37 8.68 11.16
C ARG A 50 18.98 10.03 10.56
N LYS A 51 17.93 10.08 9.73
CA LYS A 51 17.43 11.34 9.18
C LYS A 51 16.88 12.26 10.27
N ILE A 52 16.12 11.73 11.22
CA ILE A 52 15.58 12.50 12.34
C ILE A 52 16.71 13.04 13.22
N ASP A 53 17.70 12.21 13.53
CA ASP A 53 18.84 12.56 14.36
C ASP A 53 19.62 13.75 13.77
N VAL A 54 19.91 13.73 12.47
CA VAL A 54 20.61 14.82 11.78
C VAL A 54 19.85 16.14 11.87
N GLU A 55 18.54 16.13 11.65
CA GLU A 55 17.73 17.35 11.71
C GLU A 55 17.56 17.85 13.14
N LEU A 56 17.50 16.94 14.12
CA LEU A 56 17.44 17.28 15.54
C LEU A 56 18.76 17.88 16.03
N GLU A 57 19.89 17.30 15.66
CA GLU A 57 21.23 17.81 15.98
C GLU A 57 21.41 19.22 15.41
N ALA A 58 21.03 19.45 14.15
CA ALA A 58 21.06 20.78 13.55
C ALA A 58 20.21 21.82 14.32
N LEU A 59 19.07 21.39 14.89
CA LEU A 59 18.21 22.26 15.68
C LEU A 59 18.81 22.56 17.07
N LEU A 60 19.35 21.54 17.73
CA LEU A 60 19.96 21.64 19.05
C LEU A 60 21.23 22.49 19.00
N ASP A 61 22.15 22.19 18.07
CA ASP A 61 23.37 22.95 17.87
C ASP A 61 23.08 24.40 17.50
N GLY A 62 22.10 24.62 16.60
CA GLY A 62 21.66 25.96 16.25
C GLY A 62 21.15 26.75 17.46
N MET A 63 20.41 26.11 18.37
CA MET A 63 19.92 26.74 19.60
C MET A 63 21.05 27.05 20.58
N VAL A 64 22.01 26.13 20.77
CA VAL A 64 23.18 26.34 21.62
C VAL A 64 23.99 27.54 21.11
N ASP A 65 24.21 27.61 19.81
CA ASP A 65 24.93 28.72 19.18
C ASP A 65 24.19 30.05 19.35
N LEU A 66 22.86 30.07 19.17
CA LEU A 66 22.06 31.29 19.38
C LEU A 66 22.10 31.78 20.82
N VAL A 67 22.01 30.87 21.79
CA VAL A 67 22.14 31.22 23.22
C VAL A 67 23.54 31.73 23.53
N GLY A 68 24.58 31.13 22.93
CA GLY A 68 25.95 31.60 23.04
C GLY A 68 26.13 33.02 22.50
N LEU A 69 25.57 33.32 21.32
CA LEU A 69 25.58 34.65 20.71
C LEU A 69 24.77 35.66 21.53
N ALA A 70 23.68 35.25 22.17
CA ALA A 70 22.85 36.10 23.00
C ALA A 70 23.47 36.45 24.36
N SER A 71 24.57 35.80 24.75
CA SER A 71 25.28 36.10 26.00
C SER A 71 25.70 37.57 26.05
N ILE A 72 25.37 38.23 27.18
CA ILE A 72 25.60 39.65 27.40
C ILE A 72 27.07 39.87 27.78
N GLY A 73 27.76 40.74 27.06
CA GLY A 73 29.14 41.13 27.34
C GLY A 73 29.51 42.42 26.59
N ASP A 74 30.70 42.95 26.83
CA ASP A 74 31.20 44.15 26.13
C ASP A 74 31.50 43.83 24.66
N LYS A 75 30.56 44.19 23.79
CA LYS A 75 30.62 43.94 22.34
C LYS A 75 30.71 45.27 21.59
N ASP A 76 31.70 45.37 20.70
CA ASP A 76 31.80 46.50 19.76
C ASP A 76 30.77 46.37 18.62
N LYS A 77 30.42 47.47 17.96
CA LYS A 77 29.46 47.56 16.86
C LYS A 77 29.71 46.57 15.73
N PHE A 78 30.99 46.26 15.44
CA PHE A 78 31.37 45.28 14.43
C PHE A 78 31.10 43.84 14.88
N ARG A 79 31.34 43.53 16.16
CA ARG A 79 31.00 42.23 16.75
C ARG A 79 29.50 42.02 16.77
N ILE A 80 28.73 43.03 17.16
CA ILE A 80 27.26 42.98 17.15
C ILE A 80 26.74 42.69 15.74
N ALA A 81 27.26 43.37 14.71
CA ALA A 81 26.86 43.13 13.32
C ALA A 81 27.21 41.70 12.86
N GLN A 82 28.39 41.19 13.22
CA GLN A 82 28.81 39.84 12.89
C GLN A 82 27.94 38.77 13.59
N GLU A 83 27.69 38.94 14.89
CA GLU A 83 26.85 38.04 15.68
C GLU A 83 25.40 38.06 15.19
N ALA A 84 24.86 39.22 14.78
CA ALA A 84 23.53 39.32 14.19
C ALA A 84 23.41 38.51 12.89
N PHE A 85 24.42 38.59 12.00
CA PHE A 85 24.45 37.78 10.79
C PHE A 85 24.56 36.28 11.09
N GLN A 86 25.41 35.91 12.04
CA GLN A 86 25.54 34.52 12.47
C GLN A 86 24.23 33.99 13.06
N ALA A 87 23.56 34.76 13.92
CA ALA A 87 22.28 34.40 14.50
C ALA A 87 21.21 34.21 13.42
N GLN A 88 21.16 35.09 12.42
CA GLN A 88 20.23 34.96 11.29
C GLN A 88 20.50 33.68 10.49
N SER A 89 21.77 33.39 10.16
CA SER A 89 22.16 32.20 9.42
C SER A 89 21.84 30.90 10.19
N ARG A 90 22.03 30.90 11.51
CA ARG A 90 21.65 29.78 12.39
C ARG A 90 20.14 29.59 12.45
N ALA A 91 19.38 30.68 12.61
CA ALA A 91 17.93 30.63 12.60
C ALA A 91 17.38 30.09 11.27
N GLU A 92 17.93 30.50 10.13
CA GLU A 92 17.54 29.97 8.82
C GLU A 92 17.80 28.47 8.71
N SER A 93 18.97 28.01 9.16
CA SER A 93 19.34 26.60 9.16
C SER A 93 18.40 25.77 10.03
N MET A 94 18.02 26.28 11.21
CA MET A 94 17.05 25.64 12.10
C MET A 94 15.64 25.57 11.49
N VAL A 95 15.19 26.63 10.81
CA VAL A 95 13.89 26.63 10.12
C VAL A 95 13.87 25.57 9.01
N ARG A 96 14.97 25.43 8.27
CA ARG A 96 15.11 24.37 7.25
C ARG A 96 15.02 22.98 7.88
N ALA A 97 15.71 22.74 8.99
CA ALA A 97 15.67 21.47 9.71
C ALA A 97 14.26 21.13 10.24
N ALA A 98 13.57 22.11 10.82
CA ALA A 98 12.18 21.95 11.25
C ALA A 98 11.23 21.62 10.09
N ASN A 99 11.41 22.24 8.93
CA ASN A 99 10.62 21.93 7.74
C ASN A 99 10.94 20.52 7.17
N SER A 100 12.19 20.07 7.30
CA SER A 100 12.60 18.70 6.98
C SER A 100 11.89 17.68 7.89
N LEU A 101 11.90 17.91 9.20
CA LEU A 101 11.16 17.08 10.18
C LEU A 101 9.65 17.01 9.90
N LEU A 102 9.04 18.12 9.47
CA LEU A 102 7.64 18.15 9.05
C LEU A 102 7.42 17.25 7.81
N SER A 103 8.34 17.32 6.84
CA SER A 103 8.29 16.50 5.62
C SER A 103 8.47 15.01 5.91
N ILE A 104 9.38 14.66 6.83
CA ILE A 104 9.58 13.29 7.35
C ILE A 104 8.28 12.79 7.98
N THR A 105 7.69 13.60 8.88
CA THR A 105 6.42 13.26 9.55
C THR A 105 5.30 13.00 8.55
N HIS A 106 5.17 13.84 7.53
CA HIS A 106 4.18 13.65 6.48
C HIS A 106 4.41 12.35 5.71
N SER A 107 5.66 12.03 5.39
CA SER A 107 6.03 10.79 4.69
C SER A 107 5.69 9.54 5.52
N MET A 108 5.99 9.56 6.82
CA MET A 108 5.63 8.46 7.73
C MET A 108 4.11 8.27 7.85
N LYS A 109 3.34 9.37 7.91
CA LYS A 109 1.87 9.31 7.87
C LYS A 109 1.36 8.64 6.59
N LEU A 110 1.92 9.01 5.43
CA LEU A 110 1.55 8.39 4.17
C LEU A 110 1.88 6.89 4.14
N LEU A 111 3.07 6.48 4.62
CA LEU A 111 3.44 5.06 4.69
C LEU A 111 2.46 4.25 5.53
N LEU A 112 2.03 4.77 6.67
CA LEU A 112 1.06 4.11 7.54
C LEU A 112 -0.32 3.99 6.88
N LEU A 113 -0.80 5.09 6.28
CA LEU A 113 -2.12 5.10 5.62
C LEU A 113 -2.17 4.20 4.38
N LEU A 114 -1.10 4.17 3.57
CA LEU A 114 -1.05 3.35 2.36
C LEU A 114 -0.87 1.85 2.69
N SER A 115 -0.12 1.53 3.75
CA SER A 115 0.09 0.15 4.19
C SER A 115 -1.23 -0.51 4.60
N ASP A 116 -2.10 0.22 5.29
CA ASP A 116 -3.40 -0.30 5.72
C ASP A 116 -4.32 -0.62 4.53
N GLU A 117 -4.39 0.28 3.54
CA GLU A 117 -5.21 0.09 2.32
C GLU A 117 -4.74 -1.11 1.47
N ALA A 118 -3.42 -1.31 1.37
CA ALA A 118 -2.84 -2.43 0.63
C ALA A 118 -3.20 -3.78 1.27
N GLN A 119 -3.17 -3.88 2.61
CA GLN A 119 -3.56 -5.09 3.32
C GLN A 119 -5.06 -5.38 3.20
N ILE A 120 -5.90 -4.35 3.28
CA ILE A 120 -7.36 -4.49 3.10
C ILE A 120 -7.68 -4.97 1.69
N THR A 121 -7.02 -4.41 0.66
CA THR A 121 -7.23 -4.81 -0.73
C THR A 121 -6.80 -6.25 -0.97
N ALA A 122 -5.64 -6.66 -0.46
CA ALA A 122 -5.17 -8.04 -0.58
C ALA A 122 -6.14 -9.05 0.06
N ARG A 123 -6.66 -8.75 1.26
CA ARG A 123 -7.68 -9.59 1.90
C ARG A 123 -8.95 -9.70 1.07
N ARG A 124 -9.45 -8.59 0.53
CA ARG A 124 -10.64 -8.57 -0.34
C ARG A 124 -10.43 -9.39 -1.61
N ASP A 125 -9.25 -9.33 -2.22
CA ASP A 125 -8.94 -10.12 -3.41
C ASP A 125 -8.91 -11.61 -3.12
N ASP A 126 -8.39 -12.02 -1.96
CA ASP A 126 -8.38 -13.42 -1.55
C ASP A 126 -9.80 -13.93 -1.23
N GLU A 127 -10.61 -13.14 -0.52
CA GLU A 127 -12.03 -13.44 -0.31
C GLU A 127 -12.78 -13.54 -1.65
N ALA A 128 -12.52 -12.63 -2.58
CA ALA A 128 -13.14 -12.65 -3.90
C ALA A 128 -12.76 -13.89 -4.73
N LYS A 129 -11.52 -14.39 -4.59
CA LYS A 129 -11.09 -15.65 -5.23
C LYS A 129 -11.86 -16.84 -4.66
N ILE A 130 -12.03 -16.91 -3.34
CA ILE A 130 -12.79 -17.97 -2.68
C ILE A 130 -14.24 -17.97 -3.16
N VAL A 131 -14.90 -16.81 -3.12
CA VAL A 131 -16.29 -16.67 -3.59
C VAL A 131 -16.43 -17.02 -5.07
N ARG A 132 -15.45 -16.69 -5.91
CA ARG A 132 -15.46 -17.10 -7.34
C ARG A 132 -15.35 -18.62 -7.48
N ALA A 133 -14.47 -19.26 -6.72
CA ALA A 133 -14.32 -20.72 -6.75
C ALA A 133 -15.61 -21.44 -6.30
N GLU A 134 -16.24 -20.96 -5.23
CA GLU A 134 -17.52 -21.48 -4.74
C GLU A 134 -18.64 -21.28 -5.78
N LYS A 135 -18.68 -20.12 -6.43
CA LYS A 135 -19.64 -19.82 -7.49
C LYS A 135 -19.48 -20.77 -8.69
N GLU A 136 -18.25 -21.02 -9.12
CA GLU A 136 -17.99 -21.95 -10.23
C GLU A 136 -18.34 -23.40 -9.83
N ALA A 137 -18.05 -23.82 -8.60
CA ALA A 137 -18.45 -25.12 -8.08
C ALA A 137 -19.99 -25.26 -8.03
N ALA A 138 -20.70 -24.25 -7.54
CA ALA A 138 -22.16 -24.23 -7.50
C ALA A 138 -22.77 -24.23 -8.92
N ARG A 139 -22.18 -23.49 -9.87
CA ARG A 139 -22.57 -23.52 -11.27
C ARG A 139 -22.42 -24.90 -11.88
N ALA A 140 -21.31 -25.59 -11.61
CA ALA A 140 -21.09 -26.95 -12.07
C ALA A 140 -22.13 -27.93 -11.49
N GLN A 141 -22.47 -27.81 -10.21
CA GLN A 141 -23.52 -28.61 -9.58
C GLN A 141 -24.90 -28.34 -10.20
N VAL A 142 -25.25 -27.07 -10.43
CA VAL A 142 -26.52 -26.71 -11.09
C VAL A 142 -26.56 -27.23 -12.53
N ALA A 143 -25.46 -27.12 -13.28
CA ALA A 143 -25.39 -27.65 -14.65
C ALA A 143 -25.59 -29.17 -14.68
N ALA A 144 -24.96 -29.90 -13.75
CA ALA A 144 -25.14 -31.35 -13.64
C ALA A 144 -26.60 -31.74 -13.33
N LEU A 145 -27.25 -31.03 -12.39
CA LEU A 145 -28.66 -31.24 -12.07
C LEU A 145 -29.60 -30.88 -13.23
N LEU A 146 -29.27 -29.84 -13.99
CA LEU A 146 -30.04 -29.44 -15.16
C LEU A 146 -29.95 -30.49 -16.28
N ASP A 147 -28.76 -31.02 -16.53
CA ASP A 147 -28.52 -32.10 -17.49
C ASP A 147 -29.27 -33.39 -17.09
N GLU A 148 -29.32 -33.72 -15.79
CA GLU A 148 -30.10 -34.84 -15.29
C GLU A 148 -31.61 -34.64 -15.51
N LEU A 149 -32.12 -33.42 -15.28
CA LEU A 149 -33.53 -33.09 -15.48
C LEU A 149 -33.93 -33.13 -16.96
N ILE A 150 -33.07 -32.64 -17.85
CA ILE A 150 -33.29 -32.59 -19.31
C ILE A 150 -33.14 -33.99 -19.93
N ARG A 151 -32.22 -34.82 -19.42
CA ARG A 151 -32.04 -36.22 -19.85
C ARG A 151 -33.16 -37.15 -19.39
N ARG A 152 -34.11 -36.68 -18.59
CA ARG A 152 -35.37 -37.37 -18.30
C ARG A 152 -36.52 -36.86 -19.18
N PRO A 153 -36.55 -37.11 -20.52
CA PRO A 153 -37.81 -37.10 -21.23
C PRO A 153 -38.50 -38.46 -21.04
N GLY A 154 -39.57 -38.50 -20.25
CA GLY A 154 -40.66 -39.45 -20.50
C GLY A 154 -40.67 -40.82 -19.80
N GLU A 155 -40.27 -40.95 -18.54
CA GLU A 155 -40.77 -42.09 -17.73
C GLU A 155 -42.12 -41.72 -17.09
N GLY A 156 -43.15 -41.81 -17.91
CA GLY A 156 -44.54 -41.57 -17.55
C GLY A 156 -45.48 -42.14 -18.62
N GLY A 157 -45.45 -43.46 -18.83
CA GLY A 157 -46.29 -44.14 -19.82
C GLY A 157 -46.05 -45.65 -19.91
N ALA A 158 -46.59 -46.37 -18.92
CA ALA A 158 -46.98 -47.79 -18.80
C ALA A 158 -46.59 -48.89 -19.85
N PRO A 159 -46.48 -50.16 -19.39
CA PRO A 159 -45.90 -51.30 -20.11
C PRO A 159 -46.93 -52.05 -20.99
N ALA A 160 -46.49 -52.63 -22.11
CA ALA A 160 -47.25 -53.68 -22.79
C ALA A 160 -46.41 -54.50 -23.79
N ALA A 161 -46.75 -55.80 -23.85
CA ALA A 161 -46.45 -56.79 -24.88
C ALA A 161 -45.12 -57.57 -24.78
N ALA A 162 -45.14 -58.62 -23.95
CA ALA A 162 -44.56 -59.90 -24.34
C ALA A 162 -45.34 -60.49 -25.53
N PRO A 163 -44.69 -61.33 -26.36
CA PRO A 163 -45.38 -62.46 -26.95
C PRO A 163 -44.71 -63.76 -26.50
N ASP A 164 -45.47 -64.50 -25.70
CA ASP A 164 -45.40 -65.93 -25.52
C ASP A 164 -46.03 -66.54 -26.78
N ASP A 165 -45.29 -67.31 -27.59
CA ASP A 165 -45.89 -68.45 -28.27
C ASP A 165 -44.83 -69.50 -28.65
N ALA A 166 -45.27 -70.72 -28.45
CA ALA A 166 -44.50 -71.92 -28.31
C ALA A 166 -44.24 -72.63 -29.65
N MET A 167 -43.21 -73.47 -29.62
CA MET A 167 -43.22 -74.82 -30.18
C MET A 167 -43.42 -74.98 -31.70
N LYS A 168 -42.33 -75.37 -32.38
CA LYS A 168 -42.33 -76.54 -33.26
C LYS A 168 -40.90 -77.02 -33.58
N THR A 169 -40.63 -78.22 -33.07
CA THR A 169 -39.83 -79.34 -33.64
C THR A 169 -38.46 -79.05 -34.22
#